data_AF-A0A2A7UL37-F1
#
_entry.id   AF-A0A2A7UL37-F1
#
_cell.length_a   1.000
_cell.length_b   1.000
_cell.length_c   1.000
_cell.angle_alpha   90.00
_cell.angle_beta   90.00
_cell.angle_gamma   90.00
#
_symmetry.space_group_name_H-M   'P 1'
#
loop_
_entity.id
_entity.type
_entity.pdbx_description
1 polymer ?
#
loop_
_entity_poly.entity_id
_entity_poly.type
_entity_poly.pdbx_seq_one_letter_code
_entity_poly.pdbx_strand_id
1 'polypeptide(L)'
;MAADTFAAERARLLAEGERLRALRDTDPDAVFALFDVHKQYEQLLPDVVVARCPFTGTPVSWPIDLVDLDGWYWDYDVPTRRLVDPVPPTWLAMGGAVRLSEPVTPAPFDCMPGPDRPYVVPRLLAREEVRAVVVELPIGAHTGWAITYFGTARPTDVALENLWGTRRYDTYDARGHWRGWAEHQQNTADYDFDLAPWLTSGKLRWIAPGDPTATLREGTDGCPYTAVDGDGRLQLVRQGRVIRF
;
A
#
# COMPACT_ATOMS: atom_id res chain seq x y z
N MET A 1 11.04 -17.27 -2.42
CA MET A 1 10.17 -17.98 -3.39
C MET A 1 10.40 -17.36 -4.75
N ALA A 2 10.53 -18.14 -5.82
CA ALA A 2 10.62 -17.55 -7.16
C ALA A 2 9.29 -16.84 -7.50
N ALA A 3 9.33 -15.73 -8.23
CA ALA A 3 8.15 -14.94 -8.57
C ALA A 3 7.04 -15.79 -9.24
N ASP A 4 7.43 -16.70 -10.12
CA ASP A 4 6.51 -17.61 -10.82
C ASP A 4 5.81 -18.59 -9.86
N THR A 5 6.52 -19.05 -8.82
CA THR A 5 5.93 -19.93 -7.80
C THR A 5 4.93 -19.18 -6.92
N PHE A 6 5.22 -17.91 -6.60
CA PHE A 6 4.29 -17.06 -5.84
C PHE A 6 2.99 -16.82 -6.62
N ALA A 7 3.09 -16.40 -7.89
CA ALA A 7 1.92 -16.13 -8.72
C ALA A 7 1.04 -17.37 -8.94
N ALA A 8 1.64 -18.54 -9.17
CA ALA A 8 0.90 -19.80 -9.33
C ALA A 8 0.17 -20.22 -8.05
N GLU A 9 0.84 -20.15 -6.90
CA GLU A 9 0.24 -20.53 -5.62
C GLU A 9 -0.86 -19.54 -5.20
N ARG A 10 -0.65 -18.25 -5.45
CA ARG A 10 -1.66 -17.21 -5.28
C ARG A 10 -2.91 -17.53 -6.09
N ALA A 11 -2.77 -17.83 -7.39
CA ALA A 11 -3.90 -18.17 -8.24
C ALA A 11 -4.66 -19.41 -7.73
N ARG A 12 -3.94 -20.43 -7.25
CA ARG A 12 -4.54 -21.63 -6.63
C ARG A 12 -5.39 -21.26 -5.41
N LEU A 13 -4.86 -20.44 -4.51
CA LEU A 13 -5.58 -20.03 -3.29
C LEU A 13 -6.81 -19.18 -3.61
N LEU A 14 -6.72 -18.24 -4.54
CA LEU A 14 -7.85 -17.41 -4.96
C LEU A 14 -8.97 -18.27 -5.55
N ALA A 15 -8.63 -19.20 -6.46
CA ALA A 15 -9.60 -20.11 -7.06
C ALA A 15 -10.28 -21.01 -6.01
N GLU A 16 -9.51 -21.53 -5.05
CA GLU A 16 -10.05 -22.33 -3.96
C GLU A 16 -10.95 -21.52 -3.02
N GLY A 17 -10.58 -20.28 -2.70
CA GLY A 17 -11.41 -19.40 -1.90
C GLY A 17 -12.74 -19.08 -2.57
N GLU A 18 -12.75 -18.81 -3.88
CA GLU A 18 -13.99 -18.62 -4.64
C GLU A 18 -14.86 -19.89 -4.66
N ARG A 19 -14.25 -21.07 -4.83
CA ARG A 19 -14.96 -22.35 -4.72
C ARG A 19 -15.62 -22.53 -3.35
N LEU A 20 -14.90 -22.23 -2.27
CA LEU A 20 -15.41 -22.35 -0.90
C LEU A 20 -16.49 -21.31 -0.58
N ARG A 21 -16.35 -20.07 -1.08
CA ARG A 21 -17.38 -19.02 -0.96
C ARG A 21 -18.70 -19.46 -1.59
N ALA A 22 -18.66 -20.13 -2.74
CA ALA A 22 -19.86 -20.64 -3.41
C ALA A 22 -20.57 -21.75 -2.62
N LEU A 23 -19.87 -22.45 -1.71
CA LEU A 23 -20.42 -23.54 -0.90
C LEU A 23 -20.89 -23.09 0.49
N ARG A 24 -20.59 -21.85 0.90
CA ARG A 24 -20.77 -21.35 2.28
C ARG A 24 -22.17 -21.55 2.86
N ASP A 25 -23.20 -21.42 2.03
CA ASP A 25 -24.59 -21.49 2.47
C ASP A 25 -25.10 -22.94 2.54
N THR A 26 -24.37 -23.89 1.95
CA THR A 26 -24.74 -25.32 1.87
C THR A 26 -23.81 -26.24 2.66
N ASP A 27 -22.61 -25.78 3.01
CA ASP A 27 -21.57 -26.54 3.69
C ASP A 27 -20.93 -25.67 4.79
N PRO A 28 -21.30 -25.88 6.06
CA PRO A 28 -20.71 -25.14 7.18
C PRO A 28 -19.19 -25.30 7.30
N ASP A 29 -18.62 -26.44 6.86
CA ASP A 29 -17.19 -26.69 6.92
C ASP A 29 -16.42 -25.84 5.88
N ALA A 30 -17.09 -25.40 4.81
CA ALA A 30 -16.52 -24.50 3.82
C ALA A 30 -16.14 -23.13 4.42
N VAL A 31 -16.84 -22.68 5.48
CA VAL A 31 -16.48 -21.46 6.22
C VAL A 31 -15.12 -21.62 6.89
N PHE A 32 -14.90 -22.72 7.60
CA PHE A 32 -13.64 -22.98 8.29
C PHE A 32 -12.49 -23.17 7.29
N ALA A 33 -12.73 -23.92 6.22
CA ALA A 33 -11.75 -24.08 5.15
C ALA A 33 -11.38 -22.73 4.49
N LEU A 34 -12.34 -21.81 4.33
CA LEU A 34 -12.07 -20.48 3.77
C LEU A 34 -11.14 -19.66 4.68
N PHE A 35 -11.31 -19.76 6.00
CA PHE A 35 -10.38 -19.14 6.96
C PHE A 35 -8.95 -19.68 6.81
N ASP A 36 -8.80 -21.00 6.63
CA ASP A 36 -7.49 -21.62 6.42
C ASP A 36 -6.84 -21.18 5.09
N VAL A 37 -7.63 -21.03 4.03
CA VAL A 37 -7.16 -20.53 2.73
C VAL A 37 -6.73 -19.06 2.82
N HIS A 38 -7.50 -18.21 3.50
CA HIS A 38 -7.10 -16.82 3.75
C HIS A 38 -5.79 -16.75 4.54
N LYS A 39 -5.63 -17.58 5.58
CA LYS A 39 -4.37 -17.64 6.36
C LYS A 39 -3.18 -18.09 5.51
N GLN A 40 -3.38 -19.06 4.62
CA GLN A 40 -2.35 -19.46 3.65
C GLN A 40 -1.98 -18.29 2.73
N TYR A 41 -2.96 -17.52 2.26
CA TYR A 41 -2.71 -16.34 1.43
C TYR A 41 -1.91 -15.27 2.19
N GLU A 42 -2.24 -14.96 3.44
CA GLU A 42 -1.47 -14.01 4.28
C GLU A 42 0.00 -14.42 4.45
N GLN A 43 0.24 -15.71 4.62
CA GLN A 43 1.60 -16.27 4.76
C GLN A 43 2.35 -16.29 3.44
N LEU A 44 1.62 -16.42 2.32
CA LEU A 44 2.18 -16.42 0.98
C LEU A 44 2.70 -15.03 0.56
N LEU A 45 2.12 -13.94 1.08
CA LEU A 45 2.49 -12.58 0.69
C LEU A 45 4.00 -12.31 0.90
N PRO A 46 4.72 -11.87 -0.15
CA PRO A 46 6.14 -11.56 -0.07
C PRO A 46 6.36 -10.28 0.75
N ASP A 47 7.45 -10.26 1.53
CA ASP A 47 7.94 -9.04 2.15
C ASP A 47 8.68 -8.19 1.10
N VAL A 48 8.09 -7.08 0.70
CA VAL A 48 8.64 -6.15 -0.30
C VAL A 48 9.17 -4.92 0.42
N VAL A 49 10.36 -4.45 0.04
CA VAL A 49 10.90 -3.19 0.56
C VAL A 49 10.08 -2.03 0.02
N VAL A 50 9.31 -1.37 0.89
CA VAL A 50 8.41 -0.25 0.55
C VAL A 50 8.98 1.11 0.94
N ALA A 51 10.08 1.13 1.70
CA ALA A 51 10.79 2.35 2.05
C ALA A 51 12.15 2.03 2.69
N ARG A 52 12.97 3.07 2.88
CA ARG A 52 14.09 3.08 3.81
C ARG A 52 13.89 4.24 4.77
N CYS A 53 13.91 3.97 6.07
CA CYS A 53 13.64 4.99 7.09
C CYS A 53 14.64 6.16 6.94
N PRO A 54 14.18 7.42 6.82
CA PRO A 54 15.05 8.58 6.64
C PRO A 54 15.83 8.95 7.90
N PHE A 55 15.45 8.42 9.06
CA PHE A 55 16.11 8.70 10.35
C PHE A 55 17.15 7.64 10.74
N THR A 56 16.87 6.37 10.46
CA THR A 56 17.75 5.25 10.87
C THR A 56 18.49 4.62 9.70
N GLY A 57 18.07 4.89 8.46
CA GLY A 57 18.57 4.21 7.28
C GLY A 57 18.13 2.75 7.16
N THR A 58 17.27 2.23 8.04
CA THR A 58 16.83 0.82 8.01
C THR A 58 15.79 0.61 6.89
N PRO A 59 15.92 -0.42 6.03
CA PRO A 59 14.86 -0.82 5.11
C PRO A 59 13.57 -1.19 5.86
N VAL A 60 12.43 -0.83 5.29
CA VAL A 60 11.12 -1.23 5.77
C VAL A 60 10.49 -2.12 4.73
N SER A 61 10.18 -3.35 5.12
CA SER A 61 9.46 -4.30 4.28
C SER A 61 8.00 -4.39 4.70
N TRP A 62 7.14 -4.68 3.74
CA TRP A 62 5.70 -4.86 3.96
C TRP A 62 5.20 -6.08 3.17
N PRO A 63 4.31 -6.91 3.74
CA PRO A 63 3.62 -7.95 3.00
C PRO A 63 2.66 -7.29 2.01
N ILE A 64 2.89 -7.47 0.71
CA ILE A 64 2.07 -6.86 -0.34
C ILE A 64 1.91 -7.80 -1.54
N ASP A 65 0.71 -7.83 -2.11
CA ASP A 65 0.44 -8.56 -3.35
C ASP A 65 0.78 -7.70 -4.56
N LEU A 66 1.86 -8.06 -5.25
CA LEU A 66 2.34 -7.38 -6.46
C LEU A 66 1.96 -8.11 -7.75
N VAL A 67 1.16 -9.18 -7.72
CA VAL A 67 0.82 -9.92 -8.95
C VAL A 67 -0.19 -9.14 -9.79
N ASP A 68 -1.26 -8.65 -9.15
CA ASP A 68 -2.32 -7.85 -9.76
C ASP A 68 -3.25 -7.31 -8.64
N LEU A 69 -4.22 -6.46 -9.00
CA LEU A 69 -5.21 -5.86 -8.10
C LEU A 69 -6.39 -6.78 -7.76
N ASP A 70 -6.42 -8.01 -8.28
CA ASP A 70 -7.49 -9.01 -8.04
C ASP A 70 -7.26 -9.91 -6.81
N GLY A 71 -6.16 -9.69 -6.09
CA GLY A 71 -5.81 -10.45 -4.89
C GLY A 71 -6.49 -9.88 -3.64
N TRP A 72 -6.80 -10.73 -2.66
CA TRP A 72 -7.46 -10.30 -1.42
C TRP A 72 -6.70 -9.26 -0.60
N TYR A 73 -5.40 -9.03 -0.87
CA TYR A 73 -4.69 -7.87 -0.36
C TYR A 73 -5.43 -6.57 -0.75
N TRP A 74 -5.92 -6.46 -1.98
CA TRP A 74 -6.50 -5.25 -2.56
C TRP A 74 -8.00 -5.09 -2.32
N ASP A 75 -8.64 -5.99 -1.56
CA ASP A 75 -10.01 -5.83 -1.09
C ASP A 75 -10.09 -4.64 -0.14
N TYR A 76 -10.80 -3.58 -0.57
CA TYR A 76 -10.85 -2.32 0.15
C TYR A 76 -11.52 -2.45 1.53
N ASP A 77 -12.57 -3.27 1.60
CA ASP A 77 -13.42 -3.41 2.77
C ASP A 77 -12.93 -4.50 3.73
N VAL A 78 -12.49 -5.64 3.20
CA VAL A 78 -12.07 -6.81 3.99
C VAL A 78 -10.73 -7.37 3.49
N PRO A 79 -9.64 -6.58 3.56
CA PRO A 79 -8.35 -7.00 3.07
C PRO A 79 -7.82 -8.21 3.84
N THR A 80 -7.28 -9.20 3.12
CA THR A 80 -6.55 -10.34 3.70
C THR A 80 -5.06 -10.06 3.62
N ARG A 81 -4.44 -9.73 4.76
CA ARG A 81 -3.04 -9.29 4.84
C ARG A 81 -2.42 -9.72 6.15
N ARG A 82 -1.14 -10.07 6.14
CA ARG A 82 -0.36 -10.31 7.36
C ARG A 82 -0.20 -8.98 8.13
N LEU A 83 -0.52 -9.00 9.42
CA LEU A 83 -0.22 -7.89 10.34
C LEU A 83 1.29 -7.76 10.52
N VAL A 84 1.83 -6.55 10.33
CA VAL A 84 3.23 -6.24 10.64
C VAL A 84 3.30 -5.77 12.09
N ASP A 85 3.89 -6.58 12.97
CA ASP A 85 4.16 -6.26 14.37
C ASP A 85 5.45 -6.97 14.83
N PRO A 86 6.50 -6.23 15.27
CA PRO A 86 6.56 -4.77 15.39
C PRO A 86 6.87 -4.07 14.06
N VAL A 87 6.47 -2.80 13.95
CA VAL A 87 7.00 -1.85 12.95
C VAL A 87 8.18 -1.07 13.53
N PRO A 88 9.04 -0.44 12.71
CA PRO A 88 10.03 0.50 13.23
C PRO A 88 9.37 1.61 14.06
N PRO A 89 9.93 2.03 15.22
CA PRO A 89 9.33 3.07 16.06
C PRO A 89 9.04 4.40 15.34
N THR A 90 9.77 4.67 14.26
CA THR A 90 9.60 5.85 13.43
C THR A 90 8.48 5.74 12.40
N TRP A 91 7.92 4.55 12.15
CA TRP A 91 6.89 4.35 11.13
C TRP A 91 5.56 4.98 11.55
N LEU A 92 4.93 5.74 10.65
CA LEU A 92 3.66 6.40 10.90
C LEU A 92 2.52 5.83 10.04
N ALA A 93 2.69 5.80 8.72
CA ALA A 93 1.65 5.39 7.78
C ALA A 93 2.26 4.99 6.43
N MET A 94 1.49 4.28 5.60
CA MET A 94 1.84 4.01 4.20
C MET A 94 0.60 4.11 3.33
N GLY A 95 0.51 5.18 2.53
CA GLY A 95 -0.48 5.31 1.47
C GLY A 95 0.11 4.85 0.13
N GLY A 96 -0.65 5.03 -0.95
CA GLY A 96 -0.14 4.73 -2.27
C GLY A 96 -1.03 5.16 -3.41
N ALA A 97 -0.43 5.16 -4.60
CA ALA A 97 -1.05 5.51 -5.87
C ALA A 97 -0.73 4.43 -6.90
N VAL A 98 -1.60 4.24 -7.90
CA VAL A 98 -1.36 3.26 -8.97
C VAL A 98 -1.79 3.85 -10.31
N ARG A 99 -0.85 3.86 -11.26
CA ARG A 99 -1.18 4.05 -12.66
C ARG A 99 -1.67 2.74 -13.26
N LEU A 100 -2.94 2.75 -13.67
CA LEU A 100 -3.61 1.56 -14.17
C LEU A 100 -3.33 1.35 -15.66
N SER A 101 -2.68 0.24 -16.01
CA SER A 101 -2.73 -0.34 -17.35
C SER A 101 -4.08 -1.01 -17.63
N GLU A 102 -4.67 -0.76 -18.80
CA GLU A 102 -5.89 -1.41 -19.26
C GLU A 102 -5.58 -2.62 -20.17
N PRO A 103 -6.41 -3.68 -20.14
CA PRO A 103 -7.60 -3.86 -19.29
C PRO A 103 -7.22 -4.20 -17.83
N VAL A 104 -8.05 -3.75 -16.88
CA VAL A 104 -7.88 -4.10 -15.45
C VAL A 104 -8.56 -5.43 -15.15
N THR A 105 -7.84 -6.34 -14.48
CA THR A 105 -8.37 -7.65 -14.09
C THR A 105 -9.59 -7.50 -13.16
N PRO A 106 -10.71 -8.19 -13.43
CA PRO A 106 -11.89 -8.10 -12.58
C PRO A 106 -11.68 -8.84 -11.26
N ALA A 107 -12.15 -8.23 -10.17
CA ALA A 107 -12.19 -8.83 -8.83
C ALA A 107 -13.65 -8.88 -8.32
N PRO A 108 -13.99 -9.83 -7.42
CA PRO A 108 -15.32 -9.93 -6.81
C PRO A 108 -15.55 -8.92 -5.67
N PHE A 109 -14.63 -7.97 -5.48
CA PHE A 109 -14.66 -6.92 -4.46
C PHE A 109 -14.25 -5.58 -5.08
N ASP A 110 -14.49 -4.50 -4.33
CA ASP A 110 -14.04 -3.17 -4.70
C ASP A 110 -12.55 -3.02 -4.36
N CYS A 111 -11.77 -2.50 -5.31
CA CYS A 111 -10.37 -2.15 -5.11
C CYS A 111 -10.19 -0.64 -5.26
N MET A 112 -9.53 0.00 -4.29
CA MET A 112 -9.19 1.42 -4.33
C MET A 112 -7.67 1.59 -4.23
N PRO A 113 -6.95 1.50 -5.36
CA PRO A 113 -5.49 1.50 -5.36
C PRO A 113 -4.87 2.90 -5.23
N GLY A 114 -5.70 3.95 -5.15
CA GLY A 114 -5.28 5.35 -5.06
C GLY A 114 -5.30 6.07 -6.42
N PRO A 115 -4.81 7.32 -6.47
CA PRO A 115 -4.74 8.12 -7.71
C PRO A 115 -3.79 7.54 -8.76
N ASP A 116 -3.80 8.12 -9.97
CA ASP A 116 -3.03 7.66 -11.14
C ASP A 116 -1.56 8.15 -11.15
N ARG A 117 -1.17 8.90 -10.12
CA ARG A 117 0.16 9.49 -9.93
C ARG A 117 0.50 9.64 -8.44
N PRO A 118 1.79 9.62 -8.05
CA PRO A 118 2.18 9.72 -6.65
C PRO A 118 1.81 11.09 -6.07
N TYR A 119 1.60 11.10 -4.76
CA TYR A 119 1.21 12.28 -4.01
C TYR A 119 1.87 12.27 -2.63
N VAL A 120 1.79 13.40 -1.94
CA VAL A 120 2.03 13.47 -0.50
C VAL A 120 0.80 14.03 0.20
N VAL A 121 0.73 13.81 1.52
CA VAL A 121 -0.32 14.37 2.38
C VAL A 121 0.28 15.54 3.17
N PRO A 122 0.05 16.82 2.78
CA PRO A 122 0.68 17.97 3.41
C PRO A 122 0.40 18.11 4.90
N ARG A 123 -0.79 17.71 5.38
CA ARG A 123 -1.12 17.79 6.82
C ARG A 123 -0.20 16.91 7.70
N LEU A 124 0.37 15.85 7.13
CA LEU A 124 1.39 15.03 7.79
C LEU A 124 2.77 15.70 7.67
N LEU A 125 3.17 16.10 6.46
CA LEU A 125 4.51 16.67 6.20
C LEU A 125 4.73 18.08 6.79
N ALA A 126 3.66 18.80 7.08
CA ALA A 126 3.69 20.08 7.78
C ALA A 126 4.31 19.97 9.19
N ARG A 127 4.28 18.79 9.79
CA ARG A 127 4.94 18.52 11.08
C ARG A 127 6.45 18.48 10.88
N GLU A 128 7.18 19.25 11.68
CA GLU A 128 8.63 19.43 11.56
C GLU A 128 9.38 18.09 11.49
N GLU A 129 8.98 17.15 12.33
CA GLU A 129 9.62 15.85 12.53
C GLU A 129 9.21 14.78 11.51
N VAL A 130 8.25 15.06 10.63
CA VAL A 130 7.74 14.06 9.69
C VAL A 130 8.50 14.14 8.36
N ARG A 131 8.81 12.98 7.81
CA ARG A 131 9.42 12.78 6.48
C ARG A 131 8.68 11.68 5.74
N ALA A 132 8.55 11.81 4.43
CA ALA A 132 8.01 10.77 3.57
C ALA A 132 9.09 10.17 2.66
N VAL A 133 8.88 8.93 2.24
CA VAL A 133 9.67 8.25 1.22
C VAL A 133 8.72 7.70 0.17
N VAL A 134 8.99 8.02 -1.10
CA VAL A 134 8.30 7.43 -2.26
C VAL A 134 9.17 6.40 -2.95
N VAL A 135 8.57 5.26 -3.30
CA VAL A 135 9.20 4.21 -4.12
C VAL A 135 8.20 3.64 -5.12
N GLU A 136 8.67 3.33 -6.31
CA GLU A 136 7.89 2.61 -7.32
C GLU A 136 7.90 1.10 -7.06
N LEU A 137 6.73 0.48 -7.14
CA LEU A 137 6.54 -0.96 -7.07
C LEU A 137 5.83 -1.46 -8.34
N PRO A 138 6.32 -2.53 -8.99
CA PRO A 138 5.59 -3.16 -10.08
C PRO A 138 4.40 -3.96 -9.51
N ILE A 139 3.17 -3.64 -9.92
CA ILE A 139 1.97 -4.39 -9.52
C ILE A 139 1.38 -5.00 -10.79
N GLY A 140 1.79 -6.22 -11.12
CA GLY A 140 1.43 -6.86 -12.39
C GLY A 140 1.81 -5.99 -13.58
N ALA A 141 0.80 -5.63 -14.40
CA ALA A 141 0.96 -4.71 -15.52
C ALA A 141 0.90 -3.22 -15.12
N HIS A 142 0.54 -2.90 -13.87
CA HIS A 142 0.37 -1.55 -13.36
C HIS A 142 1.67 -1.01 -12.74
N THR A 143 1.74 0.31 -12.61
CA THR A 143 2.83 0.99 -11.88
C THR A 143 2.29 1.53 -10.57
N GLY A 144 2.75 0.99 -9.45
CA GLY A 144 2.39 1.47 -8.12
C GLY A 144 3.47 2.38 -7.53
N TRP A 145 3.06 3.28 -6.63
CA TRP A 145 3.97 4.06 -5.79
C TRP A 145 3.54 3.93 -4.34
N ALA A 146 4.40 3.37 -3.51
CA ALA A 146 4.22 3.40 -2.06
C ALA A 146 4.74 4.73 -1.52
N ILE A 147 3.95 5.41 -0.68
CA ILE A 147 4.36 6.64 0.00
C ILE A 147 4.30 6.40 1.51
N THR A 148 5.48 6.18 2.10
CA THR A 148 5.62 5.83 3.52
C THR A 148 6.05 7.04 4.34
N TYR A 149 5.34 7.29 5.43
CA TYR A 149 5.60 8.40 6.34
C TYR A 149 6.30 7.93 7.61
N PHE A 150 7.27 8.71 8.04
CA PHE A 150 8.07 8.50 9.23
C PHE A 150 8.09 9.74 10.10
N GLY A 151 8.23 9.57 11.41
CA GLY A 151 8.47 10.66 12.35
C GLY A 151 9.24 10.21 13.58
N THR A 152 9.98 11.12 14.21
CA THR A 152 10.67 10.85 15.49
C THR A 152 9.73 10.85 16.68
N ALA A 153 8.52 11.41 16.51
CA ALA A 153 7.41 11.32 17.43
C ALA A 153 6.13 10.96 16.67
N ARG A 154 5.24 10.19 17.31
CA ARG A 154 3.90 9.92 16.77
C ARG A 154 2.99 11.11 17.07
N PRO A 155 2.43 11.77 16.05
CA PRO A 155 1.51 12.87 16.29
C PRO A 155 0.19 12.33 16.87
N THR A 156 -0.39 13.07 17.82
CA THR A 156 -1.64 12.70 18.51
C THR A 156 -2.82 13.57 18.10
N ASP A 157 -2.56 14.66 17.38
CA ASP A 157 -3.52 15.70 17.00
C ASP A 157 -3.84 15.69 15.49
N VAL A 158 -3.36 14.68 14.76
CA VAL A 158 -3.65 14.49 13.33
C VAL A 158 -3.96 13.03 13.06
N ALA A 159 -5.02 12.77 12.30
CA ALA A 159 -5.30 11.43 11.78
C ALA A 159 -4.15 10.97 10.87
N LEU A 160 -3.86 9.67 10.80
CA LEU A 160 -2.88 9.15 9.84
C LEU A 160 -3.55 8.85 8.50
N GLU A 161 -2.75 8.51 7.49
CA GLU A 161 -3.28 8.04 6.22
C GLU A 161 -3.66 6.56 6.34
N ASN A 162 -4.80 6.17 5.76
CA ASN A 162 -5.18 4.77 5.67
C ASN A 162 -4.07 3.95 5.00
N LEU A 163 -3.90 2.71 5.44
CA LEU A 163 -2.96 1.79 4.81
C LEU A 163 -3.39 1.57 3.36
N TRP A 164 -2.41 1.56 2.45
CA TRP A 164 -2.64 1.48 1.01
C TRP A 164 -3.63 0.37 0.64
N GLY A 165 -4.64 0.73 -0.15
CA GLY A 165 -5.66 -0.20 -0.64
C GLY A 165 -6.73 -0.58 0.39
N THR A 166 -6.83 0.08 1.54
CA THR A 166 -7.92 -0.15 2.53
C THR A 166 -8.41 1.15 3.15
N ARG A 167 -9.54 1.08 3.87
CA ARG A 167 -10.22 2.21 4.55
C ARG A 167 -9.72 2.51 5.97
N ARG A 168 -8.69 1.81 6.44
CA ARG A 168 -8.18 1.91 7.82
C ARG A 168 -6.66 1.97 7.87
N TYR A 169 -6.10 2.45 8.97
CA TYR A 169 -4.69 2.33 9.30
C TYR A 169 -4.49 1.67 10.66
N ASP A 170 -3.39 0.94 10.78
CA ASP A 170 -2.97 0.35 12.04
C ASP A 170 -2.33 1.40 12.96
N THR A 171 -2.63 1.28 14.25
CA THR A 171 -2.07 2.11 15.31
C THR A 171 -1.06 1.32 16.11
N TYR A 172 0.07 1.97 16.41
CA TYR A 172 1.19 1.35 17.11
C TYR A 172 1.63 2.19 18.29
N ASP A 173 2.14 1.54 19.33
CA ASP A 173 2.77 2.24 20.46
C ASP A 173 4.17 2.79 20.10
N ALA A 174 4.81 3.44 21.07
CA ALA A 174 6.13 4.04 20.88
C ALA A 174 7.26 3.03 20.62
N ARG A 175 7.01 1.72 20.85
CA ARG A 175 7.95 0.63 20.55
C ARG A 175 7.62 -0.05 19.22
N GLY A 176 6.58 0.40 18.53
CA GLY A 176 6.14 -0.15 17.26
C GLY A 176 5.25 -1.38 17.39
N HIS A 177 4.72 -1.67 18.58
CA HIS A 177 3.77 -2.78 18.77
C HIS A 177 2.35 -2.37 18.45
N TRP A 178 1.60 -3.28 17.83
CA TRP A 178 0.24 -2.99 17.40
C TRP A 178 -0.69 -2.78 18.60
N ARG A 179 -1.61 -1.81 18.50
CA ARG A 179 -2.57 -1.46 19.57
C ARG A 179 -4.02 -1.48 19.12
N GLY A 180 -4.26 -1.51 17.82
CA GLY A 180 -5.60 -1.37 17.24
C GLY A 180 -5.52 -0.73 15.87
N TRP A 181 -6.66 -0.30 15.37
CA TRP A 181 -6.78 0.40 14.09
C TRP A 181 -7.66 1.64 14.27
N ALA A 182 -7.54 2.57 13.33
CA ALA A 182 -8.41 3.72 13.19
C ALA A 182 -8.67 3.97 11.69
N GLU A 183 -9.56 4.90 11.39
CA GLU A 183 -9.97 5.22 10.03
C GLU A 183 -9.82 6.72 9.78
N HIS A 184 -9.50 7.06 8.55
CA HIS A 184 -9.52 8.43 8.06
C HIS A 184 -10.34 8.46 6.77
N GLN A 185 -11.28 9.40 6.68
CA GLN A 185 -12.01 9.62 5.43
C GLN A 185 -11.06 10.24 4.42
N GLN A 186 -10.69 9.48 3.39
CA GLN A 186 -9.81 9.95 2.33
C GLN A 186 -10.48 11.09 1.55
N ASN A 187 -9.71 12.13 1.29
CA ASN A 187 -10.12 13.27 0.51
C ASN A 187 -8.95 13.70 -0.39
N THR A 188 -9.16 13.74 -1.70
CA THR A 188 -8.12 14.16 -2.67
C THR A 188 -7.69 15.62 -2.47
N ALA A 189 -8.52 16.44 -1.84
CA ALA A 189 -8.15 17.80 -1.45
C ALA A 189 -7.03 17.84 -0.39
N ASP A 190 -6.81 16.73 0.32
CA ASP A 190 -5.70 16.59 1.27
C ASP A 190 -4.40 16.16 0.59
N TYR A 191 -4.40 15.94 -0.73
CA TYR A 191 -3.23 15.45 -1.47
C TYR A 191 -2.56 16.59 -2.23
N ASP A 192 -1.23 16.58 -2.22
CA ASP A 192 -0.41 17.41 -3.07
C ASP A 192 0.35 16.53 -4.07
N PHE A 193 0.13 16.80 -5.34
CA PHE A 193 0.72 16.08 -6.46
C PHE A 193 1.96 16.78 -7.01
N ASP A 194 2.22 18.04 -6.62
CA ASP A 194 3.48 18.70 -6.91
C ASP A 194 4.53 18.26 -5.89
N LEU A 195 5.28 17.22 -6.24
CA LEU A 195 6.29 16.65 -5.33
C LEU A 195 7.56 17.48 -5.22
N ALA A 196 7.80 18.42 -6.14
CA ALA A 196 9.07 19.14 -6.22
C ALA A 196 9.37 19.97 -4.96
N PRO A 197 8.44 20.79 -4.42
CA PRO A 197 8.66 21.53 -3.17
C PRO A 197 9.02 20.63 -1.97
N TRP A 198 8.41 19.45 -1.89
CA TRP A 198 8.66 18.49 -0.80
C TRP A 198 10.02 17.81 -0.93
N LEU A 199 10.46 17.53 -2.16
CA LEU A 199 11.81 17.01 -2.44
C LEU A 199 12.88 18.07 -2.13
N THR A 200 12.67 19.31 -2.57
CA THR A 200 13.60 20.43 -2.33
C THR A 200 13.75 20.74 -0.84
N SER A 201 12.67 20.68 -0.07
CA SER A 201 12.73 20.88 1.39
C SER A 201 13.33 19.70 2.17
N GLY A 202 13.58 18.57 1.51
CA GLY A 202 14.01 17.32 2.14
C GLY A 202 12.91 16.64 2.98
N LYS A 203 11.67 17.10 2.87
CA LYS A 203 10.49 16.50 3.51
C LYS A 203 10.06 15.20 2.83
N LEU A 204 10.23 15.13 1.52
CA LEU A 204 10.10 13.93 0.73
C LEU A 204 11.49 13.47 0.29
N ARG A 205 11.74 12.18 0.41
CA ARG A 205 12.90 11.49 -0.17
C ARG A 205 12.39 10.39 -1.08
N TRP A 206 13.28 9.82 -1.89
CA TRP A 206 12.86 8.88 -2.91
C TRP A 206 13.86 7.75 -3.09
N ILE A 207 13.37 6.61 -3.54
CA ILE A 207 14.17 5.47 -3.96
C ILE A 207 14.00 5.33 -5.47
N ALA A 208 15.09 5.09 -6.20
CA ALA A 208 14.99 4.92 -7.65
C ALA A 208 14.23 3.65 -8.03
N PRO A 209 13.43 3.66 -9.10
CA PRO A 209 12.75 2.46 -9.60
C PRO A 209 13.74 1.30 -9.81
N GLY A 210 13.37 0.12 -9.31
CA GLY A 210 14.19 -1.08 -9.45
C GLY A 210 15.49 -1.11 -8.64
N ASP A 211 15.73 -0.16 -7.72
CA ASP A 211 16.92 -0.20 -6.85
C ASP A 211 16.78 -1.27 -5.76
N PRO A 212 17.49 -2.42 -5.85
CA PRO A 212 17.34 -3.50 -4.90
C PRO A 212 17.96 -3.17 -3.53
N THR A 213 18.80 -2.13 -3.47
CA THR A 213 19.42 -1.66 -2.23
C THR A 213 18.51 -0.68 -1.50
N ALA A 214 17.43 -0.20 -2.13
CA ALA A 214 16.58 0.85 -1.60
C ALA A 214 17.40 2.06 -1.11
N THR A 215 18.34 2.54 -1.92
CA THR A 215 19.18 3.69 -1.59
C THR A 215 18.32 4.94 -1.58
N LEU A 216 18.36 5.63 -0.44
CA LEU A 216 17.57 6.83 -0.22
C LEU A 216 18.24 8.03 -0.89
N ARG A 217 17.49 8.73 -1.72
CA ARG A 217 17.92 9.91 -2.48
C ARG A 217 17.18 11.15 -2.02
N GLU A 218 17.82 12.29 -2.19
CA GLU A 218 17.33 13.60 -1.76
C GLU A 218 17.23 14.55 -2.96
N GLY A 219 16.41 15.59 -2.84
CA GLY A 219 16.25 16.59 -3.88
C GLY A 219 15.52 16.10 -5.13
N THR A 220 15.40 17.00 -6.10
CA THR A 220 14.69 16.79 -7.36
C THR A 220 15.53 16.15 -8.45
N ASP A 221 16.86 16.19 -8.30
CA ASP A 221 17.80 15.80 -9.36
C ASP A 221 17.68 14.33 -9.71
N GLY A 222 17.22 14.06 -10.94
CA GLY A 222 16.99 12.70 -11.43
C GLY A 222 15.81 11.97 -10.78
N CYS A 223 14.97 12.66 -10.00
CA CYS A 223 13.78 12.07 -9.37
C CYS A 223 12.67 11.86 -10.42
N PRO A 224 12.32 10.60 -10.75
CA PRO A 224 11.34 10.31 -11.81
C PRO A 224 9.90 10.67 -11.41
N TYR A 225 9.66 10.87 -10.10
CA TYR A 225 8.32 11.04 -9.55
C TYR A 225 7.74 12.46 -9.69
N THR A 226 8.57 13.43 -10.10
CA THR A 226 8.13 14.83 -10.33
C THR A 226 7.46 15.05 -11.68
N ALA A 227 7.69 14.15 -12.65
CA ALA A 227 7.20 14.28 -14.02
C ALA A 227 6.10 13.25 -14.36
N VAL A 228 5.40 12.75 -13.34
CA VAL A 228 4.37 11.72 -13.50
C VAL A 228 3.04 12.38 -13.86
N ASP A 229 2.70 12.35 -15.15
CA ASP A 229 1.36 12.72 -15.62
C ASP A 229 0.29 11.73 -15.13
N GLY A 230 -0.93 12.19 -14.92
CA GLY A 230 -2.05 11.35 -14.51
C GLY A 230 -3.19 12.11 -13.86
N ASP A 231 -4.32 11.44 -13.67
CA ASP A 231 -5.48 11.98 -12.95
C ASP A 231 -5.24 11.91 -11.41
N GLY A 232 -5.46 13.04 -10.73
CA GLY A 232 -5.34 13.13 -9.26
C GLY A 232 -6.56 12.62 -8.50
N ARG A 233 -7.66 12.30 -9.18
CA ARG A 233 -8.87 11.73 -8.56
C ARG A 233 -8.60 10.32 -8.01
N LEU A 234 -9.36 9.94 -7.00
CA LEU A 234 -9.33 8.57 -6.49
C LEU A 234 -9.89 7.63 -7.56
N GLN A 235 -9.36 6.41 -7.58
CA GLN A 235 -9.78 5.36 -8.49
C GLN A 235 -10.48 4.25 -7.69
N LEU A 236 -11.64 3.83 -8.18
CA LEU A 236 -12.33 2.62 -7.75
C LEU A 236 -12.37 1.65 -8.93
N VAL A 237 -11.79 0.47 -8.75
CA VAL A 237 -11.93 -0.66 -9.65
C VAL A 237 -13.06 -1.54 -9.13
N ARG A 238 -14.12 -1.68 -9.93
CA ARG A 238 -15.27 -2.55 -9.64
C ARG A 238 -15.54 -3.44 -10.84
N GLN A 239 -15.40 -4.76 -10.67
CA GLN A 239 -15.62 -5.73 -11.74
C GLN A 239 -14.84 -5.40 -13.03
N GLY A 240 -13.58 -4.96 -12.88
CA GLY A 240 -12.69 -4.59 -14.00
C GLY A 240 -12.98 -3.22 -14.64
N ARG A 241 -13.96 -2.46 -14.12
CA ARG A 241 -14.25 -1.09 -14.57
C ARG A 241 -13.63 -0.06 -13.62
N VAL A 242 -13.02 0.97 -14.19
CA VAL A 242 -12.40 2.07 -13.43
C VAL A 242 -13.37 3.24 -13.32
N ILE A 243 -13.66 3.67 -12.10
CA ILE A 243 -14.44 4.86 -11.76
C ILE A 243 -13.50 5.87 -11.09
N ARG A 244 -13.51 7.13 -11.52
CA ARG A 244 -12.67 8.20 -10.97
C ARG A 244 -13.51 9.27 -10.29
N PHE A 245 -13.18 9.63 -9.05
CA PHE A 245 -13.95 10.58 -8.23
C PHE A 245 -13.09 11.49 -7.35
#